data_AF-A0A5E4B209-F1
#
_entry.id   AF-A0A5E4B209-F1
#
_cell.length_a   1.000
_cell.length_b   1.000
_cell.length_c   1.000
_cell.angle_alpha   90.00
_cell.angle_beta   90.00
_cell.angle_gamma   90.00
#
_symmetry.space_group_name_H-M   'P 1'
#
loop_
_entity.id
_entity.type
_entity.pdbx_description
1 polymer ?
#
loop_
_entity_poly.entity_id
_entity_poly.type
_entity_poly.pdbx_seq_one_letter_code
_entity_poly.pdbx_strand_id
1 'polypeptide(L)' 'MPQKDPCQKQACAIQKCLQANNYIESKCQAVIEELRKCCARYPKGRSLVCSGFEKEENQTLKSPAK' A
#
# COMPACT_ATOMS: atom_id res chain seq x y z
N MET A 1 -12.13 -17.00 -14.01
CA MET A 1 -11.98 -16.62 -12.58
C MET A 1 -11.21 -15.30 -12.51
N PRO A 2 -11.57 -14.36 -11.61
CA PRO A 2 -10.75 -13.17 -11.43
C PRO A 2 -9.35 -13.61 -11.02
N GLN A 3 -8.35 -13.15 -11.77
CA GLN A 3 -6.95 -13.42 -11.45
C GLN A 3 -6.63 -12.82 -10.09
N LYS A 4 -5.95 -13.60 -9.24
CA LYS A 4 -5.62 -13.18 -7.88
C LYS A 4 -4.71 -11.96 -7.95
N ASP A 5 -5.04 -10.93 -7.18
CA ASP A 5 -4.25 -9.71 -7.16
C ASP A 5 -2.86 -10.02 -6.57
N PRO A 6 -1.76 -9.70 -7.28
CA PRO A 6 -0.42 -10.13 -6.89
C PRO A 6 0.08 -9.48 -5.60
N CYS A 7 -0.52 -8.37 -5.17
CA CYS A 7 -0.14 -7.63 -3.96
C CYS A 7 -1.21 -7.72 -2.85
N GLN A 8 -2.24 -8.54 -3.03
CA GLN A 8 -3.31 -8.76 -2.05
C GLN A 8 -2.77 -9.20 -0.69
N LYS A 9 -1.72 -10.05 -0.65
CA LYS A 9 -1.16 -10.58 0.59
C LYS A 9 -0.60 -9.45 1.47
N GLN A 10 0.12 -8.51 0.87
CA GLN A 10 0.71 -7.36 1.54
C GLN A 10 -0.37 -6.39 1.99
N ALA A 11 -1.39 -6.14 1.15
CA ALA A 11 -2.53 -5.31 1.53
C ALA A 11 -3.29 -5.88 2.75
N CYS A 12 -3.54 -7.20 2.78
CA CYS A 12 -4.13 -7.85 3.94
C CYS A 12 -3.23 -7.77 5.19
N ALA A 13 -1.90 -7.79 5.02
CA ALA A 13 -0.96 -7.63 6.13
C ALA A 13 -1.02 -6.21 6.74
N ILE A 14 -1.22 -5.18 5.91
CA ILE A 14 -1.42 -3.80 6.40
C ILE A 14 -2.67 -3.73 7.26
N GLN A 15 -3.80 -4.30 6.80
CA GLN A 15 -5.05 -4.30 7.56
C GLN A 15 -4.89 -4.99 8.91
N LYS A 16 -4.22 -6.16 8.95
CA LYS A 16 -3.91 -6.84 10.21
C LYS A 16 -3.01 -6.01 11.13
N CYS A 17 -1.99 -5.37 10.57
CA CYS A 17 -1.10 -4.50 11.35
C CYS A 17 -1.88 -3.33 11.96
N LEU A 18 -2.73 -2.66 11.18
CA LEU A 18 -3.55 -1.56 11.65
C LEU A 18 -4.46 -2.01 12.79
N GLN A 19 -5.19 -3.13 12.63
CA GLN A 19 -6.03 -3.67 13.68
C GLN A 19 -5.24 -3.96 14.98
N ALA A 20 -4.04 -4.52 14.87
CA ALA A 20 -3.18 -4.80 16.02
C ALA A 20 -2.58 -3.53 16.67
N ASN A 21 -2.48 -2.44 15.92
CA ASN A 21 -1.82 -1.21 16.35
C ASN A 21 -2.79 -0.05 16.60
N ASN A 22 -4.08 -0.34 16.86
CA ASN A 22 -5.13 0.67 17.05
C ASN A 22 -5.21 1.67 15.89
N TYR A 23 -5.01 1.17 14.67
CA TYR A 23 -5.02 1.93 13.42
C TYR A 23 -3.95 3.03 13.33
N ILE A 24 -2.89 2.94 14.14
CA ILE A 24 -1.74 3.85 14.05
C ILE A 24 -0.85 3.43 12.87
N GLU A 25 -1.03 4.10 11.73
CA GLU A 25 -0.32 3.80 10.47
C GLU A 25 1.21 3.87 10.61
N SER A 26 1.73 4.81 11.41
CA SER A 26 3.18 4.98 11.63
C SER A 26 3.84 3.71 12.20
N LYS A 27 3.09 2.85 12.90
CA LYS A 27 3.58 1.55 13.39
C LYS A 27 3.60 0.46 12.31
N CYS A 28 2.94 0.69 11.19
CA CYS A 28 2.79 -0.25 10.08
C CYS A 28 3.62 0.12 8.84
N GLN A 29 4.48 1.14 8.93
CA GLN A 29 5.29 1.63 7.82
C GLN A 29 6.07 0.52 7.11
N ALA A 30 6.67 -0.41 7.87
CA ALA A 30 7.39 -1.54 7.28
C ALA A 30 6.52 -2.40 6.35
N VAL A 31 5.26 -2.65 6.72
CA VAL A 31 4.33 -3.45 5.90
C VAL A 31 3.81 -2.65 4.70
N ILE A 32 3.64 -1.34 4.89
CA ILE A 32 3.28 -0.39 3.82
C ILE A 32 4.40 -0.34 2.77
N GLU A 33 5.66 -0.24 3.19
CA GLU A 33 6.83 -0.27 2.30
C GLU A 33 6.92 -1.58 1.53
N GLU A 34 6.62 -2.73 2.16
CA GLU A 34 6.57 -4.00 1.45
C GLU A 34 5.47 -4.04 0.38
N LEU A 35 4.31 -3.42 0.63
CA LEU A 35 3.30 -3.25 -0.39
C LEU A 35 3.77 -2.33 -1.53
N ARG A 36 4.44 -1.21 -1.23
CA ARG A 36 5.02 -0.33 -2.26
C ARG A 36 6.05 -1.06 -3.11
N LYS A 37 6.93 -1.84 -2.50
CA LYS A 37 7.89 -2.71 -3.21
C LYS A 37 7.18 -3.76 -4.06
N CYS A 38 6.05 -4.29 -3.60
CA CYS A 38 5.23 -5.19 -4.41
C CYS A 38 4.68 -4.45 -5.64
N CYS A 39 4.11 -3.27 -5.46
CA CYS A 39 3.54 -2.47 -6.54
C CYS A 39 4.59 -2.05 -7.58
N ALA A 40 5.81 -1.70 -7.15
CA ALA A 40 6.90 -1.33 -8.04
C ALA A 40 7.35 -2.46 -8.99
N ARG A 41 7.02 -3.73 -8.69
CA ARG A 41 7.38 -4.89 -9.54
C ARG A 41 6.41 -5.13 -10.69
N TYR A 42 5.23 -4.51 -10.68
CA TYR A 42 4.17 -4.77 -11.65
C TYR A 42 3.77 -3.50 -12.39
N PRO A 43 3.29 -3.59 -13.64
CA PRO A 43 2.76 -2.44 -14.35
C PRO A 43 1.52 -1.87 -13.65
N LYS A 44 1.30 -0.56 -13.79
CA LYS A 44 0.12 0.15 -13.27
C LYS A 44 -1.16 -0.58 -13.68
N GLY A 45 -2.10 -0.73 -12.75
CA GLY A 45 -3.38 -1.42 -12.99
C GLY A 45 -3.32 -2.95 -12.99
N ARG A 46 -2.13 -3.58 -12.87
CA ARG A 46 -2.03 -5.04 -12.66
C ARG A 46 -2.56 -5.49 -11.30
N SER A 47 -2.49 -4.61 -10.32
CA SER A 47 -2.99 -4.80 -8.98
C SER A 47 -3.96 -3.66 -8.64
N LEU A 48 -5.17 -4.02 -8.22
CA LEU A 48 -6.19 -3.10 -7.75
C LEU A 48 -5.74 -2.42 -6.46
N VAL A 49 -5.07 -3.16 -5.56
CA VAL A 49 -4.57 -2.57 -4.30
C VAL A 49 -3.49 -1.52 -4.54
N CYS A 50 -2.63 -1.73 -5.54
CA CYS A 50 -1.59 -0.77 -5.91
C CYS A 50 -2.15 0.54 -6.45
N SER A 51 -3.25 0.48 -7.21
CA SER A 51 -3.91 1.67 -7.76
C SER A 51 -4.38 2.66 -6.68
N GLY A 52 -4.65 2.17 -5.46
CA GLY A 52 -4.96 3.02 -4.30
C GLY A 52 -3.72 3.73 -3.75
N PHE A 53 -2.63 2.98 -3.55
CA PHE A 53 -1.38 3.49 -2.97
C PHE A 53 -0.64 4.48 -3.87
N GLU A 54 -0.73 4.31 -5.18
CA GLU A 54 -0.06 5.20 -6.14
C GLU A 54 -0.64 6.62 -6.14
N LYS A 55 -1.91 6.76 -5.73
CA LYS A 55 -2.55 8.08 -5.57
C LYS A 55 -2.08 8.79 -4.30
N GLU A 56 -1.85 8.05 -3.21
CA GLU A 56 -1.34 8.61 -1.95
C GLU A 56 0.10 9.12 -2.08
N GLU A 57 0.98 8.38 -2.76
CA GLU A 57 2.38 8.82 -2.96
C GLU A 57 2.46 10.16 -3.71
N ASN A 58 1.56 10.39 -4.67
CA ASN A 58 1.46 11.67 -5.37
C ASN A 58 0.99 12.83 -4.47
N GLN A 59 0.25 12.54 -3.40
CA GLN A 59 -0.20 13.55 -2.44
C GLN A 59 0.93 13.92 -1.44
N THR A 60 1.74 12.96 -1.00
CA THR A 60 2.90 13.25 -0.12
C THR A 60 3.96 14.11 -0.81
N LEU A 61 4.18 13.94 -2.12
CA LEU A 61 5.11 14.81 -2.88
C LEU A 61 4.57 16.22 -3.14
N LYS A 62 3.26 16.48 -2.94
CA LYS A 62 2.62 17.79 -3.19
C LYS A 62 2.48 18.66 -1.94
N SER A 63 2.97 18.23 -0.78
CA SER A 63 3.09 19.09 0.39
C SER A 63 4.50 19.69 0.43
N PRO A 64 4.75 20.89 -0.14
CA PRO A 64 5.87 21.68 0.34
C PRO A 64 5.57 21.98 1.81
N ALA A 65 6.50 21.58 2.68
CA ALA A 65 6.56 22.11 4.03
C ALA A 65 6.45 23.64 3.95
N LYS A 66 5.44 24.20 4.60
CA LYS A 66 5.38 25.61 4.93
C LYS A 66 4.81 25.77 6.32
#